data_AF-A0A962Q913-F1
#
_entry.id   AF-A0A962Q913-F1
#
_cell.length_a   1.000
_cell.length_b   1.000
_cell.length_c   1.000
_cell.angle_alpha   90.00
_cell.angle_beta   90.00
_cell.angle_gamma   90.00
#
_symmetry.space_group_name_H-M   'P 1'
#
loop_
_entity.id
_entity.type
_entity.pdbx_description
1 polymer ?
#
loop_
_entity_poly.entity_id
_entity_poly.type
_entity_poly.pdbx_seq_one_letter_code
_entity_poly.pdbx_strand_id
1 'polypeptide(L)'
;MIRVTQELIEERYNLAKAQGHSKAKWLVFCELLLKTPLKVELCASKSTRSKYIYLYLKGKKKMKVRFSDHREAVSAKRDTHFVGHDLKGNKVTTKQMMERVLVHFDLMESHGYLYHMVK
;
A
#
# COMPACT_ATOMS: atom_id res chain seq x y z
N MET A 1 -9.18 12.82 4.32
CA MET A 1 -8.01 11.93 4.14
C MET A 1 -7.31 11.81 5.48
N ILE A 2 -6.71 10.67 5.78
CA ILE A 2 -6.07 10.39 7.07
C ILE A 2 -4.57 10.23 6.80
N ARG A 3 -3.70 10.95 7.53
CA ARG A 3 -2.25 10.72 7.44
C ARG A 3 -1.94 9.32 7.95
N VAL A 4 -1.14 8.57 7.19
CA VAL A 4 -0.69 7.26 7.62
C VAL A 4 0.48 7.43 8.58
N THR A 5 0.38 6.80 9.75
CA THR A 5 1.43 6.73 10.77
C THR A 5 1.62 5.28 11.20
N GLN A 6 2.68 5.00 11.96
CA GLN A 6 2.95 3.66 12.47
C GLN A 6 1.84 3.21 13.44
N GLU A 7 1.35 4.13 14.29
CA GLU A 7 0.28 3.88 15.25
C GLU A 7 -1.02 3.53 14.53
N LEU A 8 -1.36 4.23 13.44
CA LEU A 8 -2.53 3.90 12.62
C LEU A 8 -2.41 2.50 12.03
N ILE A 9 -1.21 2.10 11.59
CA ILE A 9 -0.98 0.78 11.02
C ILE A 9 -1.18 -0.31 12.09
N GLU A 10 -0.63 -0.10 13.28
CA GLU A 10 -0.73 -1.03 14.41
C GLU A 10 -2.16 -1.17 14.91
N GLU A 11 -2.87 -0.05 15.08
CA GLU A 11 -4.29 -0.04 15.46
C GLU A 11 -5.12 -0.88 14.49
N ARG A 12 -4.95 -0.64 13.19
CA ARG A 12 -5.70 -1.33 12.14
C ARG A 12 -5.33 -2.81 12.05
N TYR A 13 -4.07 -3.14 12.24
CA TYR A 13 -3.61 -4.53 12.26
C TYR A 13 -4.15 -5.27 13.49
N ASN A 14 -4.14 -4.66 14.67
CA ASN A 14 -4.68 -5.26 15.89
C ASN A 14 -6.18 -5.54 15.78
N LEU A 15 -6.94 -4.61 15.19
CA LEU A 15 -8.37 -4.82 14.90
C LEU A 15 -8.61 -6.01 13.96
N ALA A 16 -7.80 -6.13 12.90
CA ALA A 16 -7.89 -7.25 11.96
C ALA A 16 -7.50 -8.57 12.62
N LYS A 17 -6.41 -8.57 13.40
CA LYS A 17 -5.91 -9.73 14.13
C LYS A 17 -6.92 -10.24 15.16
N ALA A 18 -7.59 -9.35 15.89
CA ALA A 18 -8.66 -9.70 16.82
C ALA A 18 -9.85 -10.41 16.13
N GLN A 19 -10.03 -10.17 14.83
CA GLN A 19 -11.03 -10.83 13.99
C GLN A 19 -10.49 -12.09 13.29
N GLY A 20 -9.26 -12.52 13.58
CA GLY A 20 -8.62 -13.69 12.97
C GLY A 20 -8.07 -13.43 11.56
N HIS A 21 -7.97 -12.17 11.12
CA HIS A 21 -7.46 -11.82 9.81
C HIS A 21 -5.96 -11.58 9.81
N SER A 22 -5.32 -11.92 8.69
CA SER A 22 -3.93 -11.57 8.41
C SER A 22 -3.75 -10.06 8.25
N LYS A 23 -2.49 -9.60 8.22
CA LYS A 23 -2.19 -8.18 7.97
C LYS A 23 -2.57 -7.81 6.54
N ALA A 24 -3.51 -6.88 6.40
CA ALA A 24 -3.95 -6.43 5.09
C ALA A 24 -2.80 -5.85 4.26
N LYS A 25 -2.74 -6.16 2.96
CA LYS A 25 -1.64 -5.74 2.07
C LYS A 25 -1.44 -4.24 1.98
N TRP A 26 -2.50 -3.45 2.11
CA TRP A 26 -2.39 -1.98 2.13
C TRP A 26 -1.66 -1.48 3.37
N LEU A 27 -1.75 -2.18 4.51
CA LEU A 27 -0.96 -1.89 5.71
C LEU A 27 0.51 -2.20 5.45
N VAL A 28 0.82 -3.37 4.88
CA VAL A 28 2.19 -3.76 4.53
C VAL A 28 2.83 -2.76 3.57
N PHE A 29 2.08 -2.34 2.54
CA PHE A 29 2.52 -1.32 1.59
C PHE A 29 2.81 0.01 2.28
N CYS A 30 1.93 0.45 3.17
CA CYS A 30 2.14 1.64 3.98
C CYS A 30 3.38 1.56 4.86
N GLU A 31 3.66 0.41 5.51
CA GLU A 31 4.87 0.23 6.33
C GLU A 31 6.15 0.39 5.54
N LEU A 32 6.18 -0.15 4.31
CA LEU A 32 7.33 0.01 3.42
C LEU A 32 7.50 1.48 3.01
N LEU A 33 6.41 2.18 2.72
CA LEU A 33 6.46 3.59 2.35
C LEU A 33 6.86 4.51 3.49
N LEU A 34 6.54 4.18 4.74
CA LEU A 34 7.00 4.96 5.91
C LEU A 34 8.52 4.91 6.10
N LYS A 35 9.23 3.98 5.44
CA LYS A 35 10.71 3.93 5.39
C LYS A 35 11.30 4.83 4.32
N THR A 36 10.48 5.58 3.59
CA THR A 36 10.90 6.51 2.54
C THR A 36 10.58 7.95 2.97
N PRO A 37 11.14 8.98 2.32
CA PRO A 37 10.80 10.38 2.62
C PRO A 37 9.39 10.80 2.16
N LEU A 38 8.54 9.86 1.72
CA LEU A 38 7.21 10.15 1.20
C LEU A 38 6.22 10.46 2.32
N LYS A 39 5.41 11.50 2.10
CA LYS A 39 4.18 11.69 2.88
C LYS A 39 3.11 10.72 2.35
N VAL A 40 2.54 9.93 3.24
CA VAL A 40 1.53 8.92 2.91
C VAL A 40 0.18 9.29 3.53
N GLU A 41 -0.87 9.33 2.72
CA GLU A 41 -2.24 9.61 3.15
C GLU A 41 -3.22 8.54 2.67
N LEU A 42 -4.12 8.11 3.54
CA LEU A 42 -5.17 7.15 3.28
C LEU A 42 -6.50 7.87 3.02
N CYS A 43 -7.17 7.49 1.94
CA CYS A 43 -8.56 7.80 1.67
C CYS A 43 -9.36 6.51 1.54
N ALA A 44 -10.29 6.29 2.47
CA ALA A 44 -11.21 5.15 2.42
C ALA A 44 -12.53 5.57 1.78
N SER A 45 -12.91 4.94 0.67
CA SER A 45 -14.27 5.09 0.13
C SER A 45 -15.25 4.30 0.99
N LYS A 46 -16.29 4.97 1.50
CA LYS A 46 -17.38 4.34 2.27
C LYS A 46 -18.24 3.42 1.38
N SER A 47 -18.42 3.77 0.11
CA SER A 47 -19.32 3.08 -0.83
C SER A 47 -18.70 1.84 -1.47
N THR A 48 -17.45 1.92 -1.90
CA THR A 48 -16.82 0.86 -2.72
C THR A 48 -15.91 -0.09 -1.93
N ARG A 49 -15.83 0.10 -0.60
CA ARG A 49 -14.82 -0.45 0.32
C ARG A 49 -13.37 -0.16 -0.06
N SER A 50 -13.09 0.33 -1.26
CA SER A 50 -11.75 0.62 -1.80
C SER A 50 -10.97 1.55 -0.88
N LYS A 51 -9.67 1.27 -0.75
CA LYS A 51 -8.71 2.17 -0.11
C LYS A 51 -7.87 2.83 -1.20
N TYR A 52 -7.57 4.11 -1.02
CA TYR A 52 -6.68 4.86 -1.88
C TYR A 52 -5.55 5.38 -1.03
N ILE A 53 -4.32 5.10 -1.43
CA ILE A 53 -3.12 5.64 -0.81
C ILE A 53 -2.59 6.74 -1.72
N TYR A 54 -2.45 7.93 -1.15
CA TYR A 54 -1.86 9.08 -1.80
C TYR A 54 -0.44 9.29 -1.28
N LEU A 55 0.48 9.45 -2.22
CA LEU A 55 1.90 9.63 -1.96
C LEU A 55 2.32 11.00 -2.45
N TYR A 56 3.08 11.70 -1.61
CA TYR A 56 3.60 13.02 -1.92
C TYR A 56 5.08 13.10 -1.57
N LEU A 57 5.84 13.75 -2.46
CA LEU A 57 7.20 14.20 -2.19
C LEU A 57 7.26 15.69 -2.55
N LYS A 58 7.92 16.51 -1.72
CA LYS A 58 8.03 17.94 -1.95
C LYS A 58 8.68 18.18 -3.34
N GLY A 59 8.03 19.00 -4.16
CA GLY A 59 8.51 19.31 -5.52
C GLY A 59 8.23 18.24 -6.59
N LYS A 60 7.58 17.11 -6.27
CA LYS A 60 7.19 16.09 -7.26
C LYS A 60 5.68 15.91 -7.37
N LYS A 61 5.24 15.31 -8.49
CA LYS A 61 3.83 14.99 -8.75
C LYS A 61 3.32 13.98 -7.72
N LYS A 62 2.11 14.20 -7.20
CA LYS A 62 1.41 13.22 -6.36
C LYS A 62 1.18 11.91 -7.11
N MET A 63 1.30 10.79 -6.41
CA MET A 63 0.94 9.46 -6.93
C MET A 63 -0.24 8.91 -6.14
N LYS A 64 -1.21 8.30 -6.83
CA LYS A 64 -2.38 7.66 -6.22
C LYS A 64 -2.33 6.16 -6.50
N VAL A 65 -2.41 5.35 -5.45
CA VAL A 65 -2.45 3.90 -5.50
C VAL A 65 -3.81 3.42 -5.02
N ARG A 66 -4.54 2.66 -5.85
CA ARG A 66 -5.87 2.15 -5.51
C ARG A 66 -5.79 0.68 -5.09
N PHE A 67 -6.34 0.39 -3.92
CA PHE A 67 -6.57 -0.94 -3.38
C PHE A 67 -8.07 -1.28 -3.46
N SER A 68 -8.48 -1.88 -4.57
CA SER A 68 -9.77 -2.60 -4.67
C SER A 68 -9.53 -4.06 -4.34
N ASP A 69 -10.49 -4.70 -3.67
CA ASP A 69 -10.49 -6.15 -3.40
C ASP A 69 -9.54 -6.65 -2.27
N HIS A 70 -9.66 -6.05 -1.09
CA HIS A 70 -8.89 -6.40 0.12
C HIS A 70 -9.67 -7.32 1.10
N ARG A 71 -10.83 -7.85 0.70
CA ARG A 71 -11.39 -9.01 1.40
C ARG A 71 -10.63 -10.23 0.89
N GLU A 72 -9.89 -10.89 1.77
CA GLU A 72 -9.47 -12.26 1.47
C GLU A 72 -10.73 -13.07 1.11
N ALA A 73 -10.70 -13.79 0.00
CA ALA A 73 -11.68 -14.85 -0.21
C ALA A 73 -11.54 -15.81 0.97
N VAL A 74 -12.66 -16.19 1.59
CA VAL A 74 -12.74 -17.10 2.75
C VAL A 74 -12.00 -18.44 2.50
N SER A 75 -11.62 -18.72 1.25
CA SER A 75 -10.92 -19.93 0.78
C SER A 75 -9.57 -19.67 0.08
N ALA A 76 -8.86 -18.58 0.35
CA ALA A 76 -7.66 -18.21 -0.42
C ALA A 76 -6.44 -19.12 -0.19
N LYS A 77 -6.45 -20.32 -0.81
CA LYS A 77 -5.26 -21.14 -1.15
C LYS A 77 -4.29 -20.45 -2.12
N ARG A 78 -4.54 -19.19 -2.49
CA ARG A 78 -3.70 -18.42 -3.41
C ARG A 78 -3.30 -17.14 -2.73
N ASP A 79 -2.01 -17.11 -2.41
CA ASP A 79 -1.23 -15.94 -2.08
C ASP A 79 -1.33 -14.94 -3.25
N THR A 80 -2.40 -14.14 -3.26
CA THR A 80 -2.64 -13.18 -4.33
C THR A 80 -1.75 -11.99 -4.05
N HIS A 81 -0.51 -11.98 -4.52
CA HIS A 81 0.47 -10.89 -4.35
C HIS A 81 0.01 -9.50 -4.87
N PHE A 82 -1.25 -9.38 -5.29
CA PHE A 82 -1.95 -8.23 -5.81
C PHE A 82 -2.22 -7.15 -4.76
N VAL A 83 -1.79 -5.92 -5.06
CA VAL A 83 -1.80 -4.77 -4.13
C VAL A 83 -2.47 -3.55 -4.71
N GLY A 84 -2.84 -3.56 -5.99
CA GLY A 84 -3.71 -2.51 -6.49
C GLY A 84 -3.70 -2.33 -7.99
N HIS A 85 -4.43 -1.32 -8.40
CA HIS A 85 -4.42 -0.86 -9.78
C HIS A 85 -3.37 0.23 -9.97
N ASP A 86 -2.61 0.12 -11.05
CA ASP A 86 -1.74 1.21 -11.49
C ASP A 86 -2.56 2.41 -12.01
N LEU A 87 -1.85 3.47 -12.43
CA LEU A 87 -2.46 4.68 -12.99
C LEU A 87 -3.28 4.42 -14.27
N LYS A 88 -3.04 3.29 -14.96
CA LYS A 88 -3.75 2.85 -16.16
C LYS A 88 -4.85 1.82 -15.85
N GLY A 89 -5.08 1.48 -14.58
CA GLY A 89 -6.09 0.51 -14.16
C GLY A 89 -5.63 -0.96 -14.19
N ASN A 90 -4.36 -1.26 -14.51
CA ASN A 90 -3.87 -2.63 -14.58
C ASN A 90 -3.58 -3.20 -13.19
N LYS A 91 -3.81 -4.50 -13.04
CA LYS A 91 -3.53 -5.18 -11.78
C LYS A 91 -2.00 -5.36 -11.57
N VAL A 92 -1.47 -4.96 -10.43
CA VAL A 92 -0.04 -5.13 -10.09
C VAL A 92 0.19 -5.68 -8.69
N THR A 93 1.36 -6.31 -8.51
CA THR A 93 1.80 -6.83 -7.21
C THR A 93 2.34 -5.73 -6.29
N THR A 94 2.51 -6.02 -4.99
CA THR A 94 3.16 -5.09 -4.03
C THR A 94 4.53 -4.67 -4.56
N LYS A 95 5.29 -5.65 -5.05
CA LYS A 95 6.67 -5.50 -5.51
C LYS A 95 6.75 -4.57 -6.70
N GLN A 96 5.93 -4.84 -7.73
CA GLN A 96 5.81 -3.98 -8.91
C GLN A 96 5.30 -2.58 -8.58
N MET A 97 4.37 -2.46 -7.61
CA MET A 97 3.89 -1.15 -7.19
C MET A 97 4.98 -0.35 -6.46
N MET A 98 5.76 -1.00 -5.57
CA MET A 98 6.89 -0.36 -4.89
C MET A 98 7.93 0.12 -5.90
N GLU A 99 8.32 -0.72 -6.87
CA GLU A 99 9.24 -0.33 -7.94
C GLU A 99 8.74 0.93 -8.68
N ARG A 100 7.46 0.96 -9.05
CA ARG A 100 6.86 2.12 -9.73
C ARG A 100 6.83 3.37 -8.87
N VAL A 101 6.58 3.24 -7.57
CA VAL A 101 6.65 4.38 -6.62
C VAL A 101 8.08 4.91 -6.57
N LEU A 102 9.05 4.03 -6.39
CA LEU A 102 10.45 4.42 -6.27
C LEU A 102 10.95 5.07 -7.56
N VAL A 103 10.59 4.55 -8.72
CA VAL A 103 10.88 5.19 -10.02
C VAL A 103 10.18 6.54 -10.14
N HIS A 104 8.88 6.62 -9.84
CA HIS A 104 8.10 7.87 -9.95
C HIS A 104 8.66 9.01 -9.10
N PHE A 105 9.28 8.69 -7.96
CA PHE A 105 9.85 9.65 -7.04
C PHE A 105 11.39 9.71 -7.08
N ASP A 106 12.05 9.07 -8.05
CA ASP A 106 13.53 8.95 -8.17
C ASP A 106 14.21 8.51 -6.85
N LEU A 107 13.67 7.47 -6.22
CA LEU A 107 14.15 6.88 -4.96
C LEU A 107 14.79 5.50 -5.15
N MET A 108 14.92 5.00 -6.39
CA MET A 108 15.43 3.66 -6.67
C MET A 108 16.84 3.42 -6.12
N GLU A 109 17.75 4.38 -6.25
CA GLU A 109 19.13 4.22 -5.79
C GLU A 109 19.22 4.18 -4.26
N SER A 110 18.41 4.98 -3.56
CA SER A 110 18.47 5.10 -2.10
C SER A 110 17.58 4.10 -1.36
N HIS A 111 16.53 3.59 -2.00
CA HIS A 111 15.51 2.76 -1.37
C HIS A 111 15.16 1.49 -2.16
N GLY A 112 15.94 1.16 -3.20
CA GLY A 112 15.75 -0.05 -4.00
C GLY A 112 15.76 -1.35 -3.18
N TYR A 113 16.44 -1.38 -2.03
CA TYR A 113 16.40 -2.53 -1.11
C TYR A 113 14.98 -2.87 -0.63
N LEU A 114 14.06 -1.89 -0.55
CA LEU A 114 12.67 -2.12 -0.17
C LEU A 114 11.94 -3.02 -1.18
N TYR A 115 12.35 -3.02 -2.44
CA TYR A 115 11.84 -3.93 -3.47
C TYR A 115 12.14 -5.40 -3.13
N HIS A 116 13.31 -5.68 -2.53
CA HIS A 116 13.72 -7.02 -2.13
C HIS A 116 13.09 -7.48 -0.81
N MET A 117 12.52 -6.56 -0.02
CA MET A 117 11.80 -6.88 1.22
C MET A 117 10.37 -7.36 0.99
N VAL A 118 9.85 -7.19 -0.23
CA VAL A 118 8.54 -7.69 -0.61
C VAL A 118 8.69 -9.17 -1.02
N LYS A 119 8.29 -10.08 -0.12
CA LYS A 119 8.16 -11.51 -0.42
C LYS A 119 6.93 -11.77 -1.28
#